data_AF-A0A151RKW1-F1
#
_entry.id   AF-A0A151RKW1-F1
#
_cell.length_a   1.000
_cell.length_b   1.000
_cell.length_c   1.000
_cell.angle_alpha   90.00
_cell.angle_beta   90.00
_cell.angle_gamma   90.00
#
_symmetry.space_group_name_H-M   'P 1'
#
loop_
_entity.id
_entity.type
_entity.pdbx_description
1 polymer ?
#
loop_
_entity_poly.entity_id
_entity_poly.type
_entity_poly.pdbx_seq_one_letter_code
_entity_poly.pdbx_strand_id
1 'polypeptide(L)'
;MDQNQHGEATREVGPPAHTNPPTQTAGPSNPSFYSREQQYVPPQYMYQLQQNQLQQQLDNVWAKQYKEIEETTNFNTHSLPLAKIKKIMKFDEDVRMISAEAPIVFAKACEMFIQDLTTRAWANADNNNRRTLKKMDITSAISKTDVFDFLLDIV
;
A
#
# COMPACT_ATOMS: atom_id res chain seq x y z
N MET A 1 16.28 -62.29 53.83
CA MET A 1 14.91 -62.00 53.36
C MET A 1 14.94 -60.61 52.76
N ASP A 2 15.00 -60.33 51.46
CA ASP A 2 15.14 -61.11 50.24
C ASP A 2 15.77 -60.18 49.16
N GLN A 3 16.80 -60.69 48.48
CA GLN A 3 17.21 -60.60 47.06
C GLN A 3 16.92 -59.29 46.26
N ASN A 4 17.94 -58.50 45.85
CA ASN A 4 18.78 -58.57 44.62
C ASN A 4 17.98 -58.46 43.28
N GLN A 5 18.33 -57.74 42.19
CA GLN A 5 19.54 -56.98 41.74
C GLN A 5 19.29 -56.43 40.30
N HIS A 6 20.22 -55.58 39.81
CA HIS A 6 20.51 -55.11 38.41
C HIS A 6 19.75 -53.86 37.92
N GLY A 7 20.37 -52.87 37.25
CA GLY A 7 21.73 -52.66 36.74
C GLY A 7 21.73 -51.46 35.77
N GLU A 8 22.87 -50.73 35.70
CA GLU A 8 23.52 -49.96 34.60
C GLU A 8 22.71 -49.49 33.35
N ALA A 9 23.10 -48.51 32.53
CA ALA A 9 23.96 -47.34 32.51
C ALA A 9 23.80 -46.73 31.08
N THR A 10 24.23 -45.48 30.90
CA THR A 10 24.74 -44.86 29.65
C THR A 10 23.84 -44.43 28.46
N ARG A 11 24.03 -43.13 28.14
CA ARG A 11 24.43 -42.51 26.86
C ARG A 11 23.39 -42.09 25.80
N GLU A 12 23.38 -40.76 25.61
CA GLU A 12 23.45 -39.96 24.37
C GLU A 12 22.72 -40.44 23.11
N VAL A 13 21.81 -39.59 22.62
CA VAL A 13 21.25 -39.66 21.27
C VAL A 13 21.50 -38.33 20.57
N GLY A 14 22.46 -38.33 19.63
CA GLY A 14 22.57 -37.33 18.56
C GLY A 14 21.59 -37.63 17.41
N PRO A 15 21.38 -36.69 16.47
CA PRO A 15 20.26 -36.75 15.52
C PRO A 15 20.64 -37.50 14.22
N PRO A 16 19.70 -38.20 13.54
CA PRO A 16 19.87 -38.59 12.14
C PRO A 16 19.19 -37.54 11.24
N ALA A 17 19.87 -36.94 10.27
CA ALA A 17 20.33 -37.47 8.97
C ALA A 17 19.20 -37.59 7.92
N HIS A 18 19.38 -36.82 6.85
CA HIS A 18 18.57 -36.76 5.63
C HIS A 18 18.53 -38.10 4.87
N THR A 19 17.37 -38.47 4.34
CA THR A 19 17.23 -39.55 3.35
C THR A 19 16.57 -39.03 2.07
N ASN A 20 17.26 -39.16 0.94
CA ASN A 20 16.72 -38.97 -0.41
C ASN A 20 15.76 -40.12 -0.79
N PRO A 21 14.77 -39.91 -1.66
CA PRO A 21 13.80 -40.94 -2.06
C PRO A 21 14.33 -41.86 -3.19
N PRO A 22 13.75 -43.07 -3.35
CA PRO A 22 14.21 -44.08 -4.30
C PRO A 22 13.62 -43.92 -5.71
N THR A 23 14.46 -44.26 -6.69
CA THR A 23 14.15 -44.48 -8.11
C THR A 23 13.17 -45.65 -8.28
N GLN A 24 12.10 -45.48 -9.06
CA GLN A 24 11.27 -46.59 -9.54
C GLN A 24 10.88 -46.43 -11.03
N THR A 25 10.82 -47.60 -11.65
CA THR A 25 10.76 -48.01 -13.06
C THR A 25 9.43 -47.74 -13.78
N ALA A 26 9.52 -47.65 -15.11
CA ALA A 26 8.45 -47.31 -16.05
C ALA A 26 7.35 -48.39 -16.21
N GLY A 27 6.10 -47.92 -16.39
CA GLY A 27 4.96 -48.65 -16.95
C GLY A 27 4.04 -47.69 -17.73
N PRO A 28 3.27 -48.15 -18.74
CA PRO A 28 2.58 -47.27 -19.67
C PRO A 28 1.13 -46.94 -19.26
N SER A 29 0.71 -45.73 -19.66
CA SER A 29 -0.67 -45.21 -19.80
C SER A 29 -1.55 -45.09 -18.55
N ASN A 30 -1.58 -43.88 -18.00
CA ASN A 30 -2.80 -43.25 -17.50
C ASN A 30 -2.66 -41.73 -17.76
N PRO A 31 -3.61 -41.01 -18.39
CA PRO A 31 -3.53 -39.56 -18.46
C PRO A 31 -3.74 -39.07 -17.04
N SER A 32 -2.64 -38.77 -16.37
CA SER A 32 -2.59 -38.23 -15.02
C SER A 32 -3.60 -37.08 -14.94
N PHE A 33 -4.64 -37.29 -14.14
CA PHE A 33 -5.35 -36.20 -13.48
C PHE A 33 -4.25 -35.44 -12.73
N TYR A 34 -3.73 -34.38 -13.35
CA TYR A 34 -2.83 -33.48 -12.66
C TYR A 34 -3.62 -32.93 -11.49
N SER A 35 -3.28 -33.40 -10.29
CA SER A 35 -3.62 -32.76 -9.04
C SER A 35 -3.26 -31.29 -9.22
N ARG A 36 -4.28 -30.45 -9.32
CA ARG A 36 -4.14 -28.99 -9.28
C ARG A 36 -3.62 -28.67 -7.89
N GLU A 37 -2.30 -28.61 -7.72
CA GLU A 37 -1.71 -28.04 -6.52
C GLU A 37 -2.30 -26.64 -6.38
N GLN A 38 -3.13 -26.44 -5.36
CA GLN A 38 -3.57 -25.10 -5.00
C GLN A 38 -2.32 -24.37 -4.54
N GLN A 39 -1.78 -23.54 -5.42
CA GLN A 39 -0.66 -22.66 -5.14
C GLN A 39 -1.10 -21.68 -4.04
N TYR A 40 -0.78 -22.02 -2.78
CA TYR A 40 -1.09 -21.20 -1.63
C TYR A 40 -0.26 -19.92 -1.69
N VAL A 41 -0.92 -18.79 -1.86
CA VAL A 41 -0.28 -17.48 -1.81
C VAL A 41 -0.41 -16.94 -0.38
N PRO A 42 0.69 -16.70 0.34
CA PRO A 42 0.61 -16.13 1.68
C PRO A 42 -0.09 -14.75 1.64
N PRO A 43 -0.99 -14.44 2.59
CA PRO A 43 -1.70 -13.15 2.63
C PRO A 43 -0.78 -11.92 2.58
N GLN A 44 0.43 -12.04 3.13
CA GLN A 44 1.46 -10.98 3.10
C GLN A 44 1.88 -10.60 1.68
N TYR A 45 1.99 -11.57 0.78
CA TYR A 45 2.38 -11.32 -0.61
C TYR A 45 1.31 -10.54 -1.38
N MET A 46 0.04 -10.86 -1.14
CA MET A 46 -1.10 -10.15 -1.73
C MET A 46 -1.13 -8.67 -1.29
N TYR A 47 -0.89 -8.42 -0.01
CA TYR A 47 -0.82 -7.05 0.52
C TYR A 47 0.33 -6.24 -0.10
N GLN A 48 1.50 -6.85 -0.26
CA GLN A 48 2.64 -6.20 -0.90
C GLN A 48 2.38 -5.89 -2.39
N LEU A 49 1.75 -6.82 -3.11
CA LEU A 49 1.38 -6.59 -4.52
C LEU A 49 0.41 -5.42 -4.66
N GLN A 50 -0.58 -5.34 -3.76
CA GLN A 50 -1.55 -4.24 -3.72
C GLN A 50 -0.88 -2.90 -3.43
N GLN A 51 0.06 -2.84 -2.48
CA GLN A 51 0.83 -1.63 -2.24
C GLN A 51 1.68 -1.23 -3.46
N ASN A 52 2.29 -2.21 -4.13
CA ASN A 52 3.09 -1.94 -5.32
C ASN A 52 2.23 -1.38 -6.47
N GLN A 53 1.04 -1.93 -6.68
CA GLN A 53 0.08 -1.40 -7.67
C GLN A 53 -0.35 0.02 -7.34
N LEU A 54 -0.63 0.32 -6.07
CA LEU A 54 -0.94 1.67 -5.63
C LEU A 54 0.23 2.62 -5.89
N GLN A 55 1.46 2.21 -5.57
CA GLN A 55 2.64 3.04 -5.81
C GLN A 55 2.80 3.35 -7.31
N GLN A 56 2.62 2.37 -8.19
CA GLN A 56 2.67 2.61 -9.64
C GLN A 56 1.57 3.59 -10.11
N GLN A 57 0.35 3.50 -9.57
CA GLN A 57 -0.70 4.47 -9.88
C GLN A 57 -0.32 5.88 -9.43
N LEU A 58 0.26 6.02 -8.25
CA LEU A 58 0.75 7.29 -7.74
C LEU A 58 1.88 7.84 -8.61
N ASP A 59 2.88 7.02 -8.95
CA ASP A 59 3.99 7.44 -9.80
C ASP A 59 3.49 7.96 -11.15
N ASN A 60 2.49 7.30 -11.74
CA ASN A 60 1.85 7.75 -12.98
C ASN A 60 1.10 9.08 -12.80
N VAL A 61 0.37 9.26 -11.70
CA VAL A 61 -0.31 10.52 -11.38
C VAL A 61 0.71 11.65 -11.24
N TRP A 62 1.77 11.43 -10.46
CA TRP A 62 2.83 12.42 -10.24
C TRP A 62 3.59 12.75 -11.53
N ALA A 63 3.99 11.74 -12.31
CA ALA A 63 4.67 11.96 -13.58
C ALA A 63 3.81 12.79 -14.55
N LYS A 64 2.50 12.52 -14.62
CA LYS A 64 1.57 13.32 -15.42
C LYS A 64 1.50 14.76 -14.91
N GLN A 65 1.39 14.97 -13.60
CA GLN A 65 1.31 16.30 -13.00
C GLN A 65 2.60 17.12 -13.24
N TYR A 66 3.78 16.51 -13.09
CA TYR A 66 5.05 17.17 -13.38
C TYR A 66 5.16 17.60 -14.83
N LYS A 67 4.80 16.72 -15.76
CA LYS A 67 4.79 17.05 -17.19
C LYS A 67 3.83 18.19 -17.50
N GLU A 68 2.62 18.18 -16.92
CA GLU A 68 1.64 19.25 -17.09
C GLU A 68 2.18 20.60 -16.59
N ILE A 69 2.89 20.61 -15.45
CA ILE A 69 3.52 21.81 -14.90
C ILE A 69 4.62 22.34 -15.83
N GLU A 70 5.47 21.47 -16.38
CA GLU A 70 6.53 21.87 -17.33
C GLU A 70 5.97 22.47 -18.63
N GLU A 71 4.84 21.94 -19.11
CA GLU A 71 4.17 22.41 -20.33
C GLU A 71 3.31 23.68 -20.09
N THR A 72 3.03 24.03 -18.85
CA THR A 72 2.15 25.16 -18.51
C THR A 72 2.84 26.49 -18.81
N THR A 73 2.27 27.23 -19.76
CA THR A 73 2.72 28.59 -20.13
C THR A 73 1.73 29.68 -19.75
N ASN A 74 0.49 29.32 -19.39
CA ASN A 74 -0.58 30.25 -19.03
C ASN A 74 -1.08 29.99 -17.60
N PHE A 75 -0.83 30.95 -16.71
CA PHE A 75 -1.20 30.89 -15.30
C PHE A 75 -2.55 31.56 -14.99
N ASN A 76 -3.39 31.84 -15.98
CA ASN A 76 -4.69 32.48 -15.76
C ASN A 76 -5.85 31.48 -15.58
N THR A 77 -5.62 30.21 -15.89
CA THR A 77 -6.64 29.17 -15.82
C THR A 77 -6.30 28.20 -14.68
N HIS A 78 -7.17 28.13 -13.68
CA HIS A 78 -7.00 27.24 -12.53
C HIS A 78 -8.30 26.48 -12.24
N SER A 79 -8.16 25.21 -11.84
CA SER A 79 -9.27 24.37 -11.39
C SER A 79 -9.94 24.88 -10.11
N LEU A 80 -9.23 25.71 -9.31
CA LEU A 80 -9.70 26.25 -8.04
C LEU A 80 -9.70 27.78 -8.02
N PRO A 81 -10.72 28.43 -7.44
CA PRO A 81 -10.84 29.89 -7.43
C PRO A 81 -9.83 30.53 -6.47
N LEU A 82 -8.90 31.33 -7.02
CA LEU A 82 -7.83 32.01 -6.26
C LEU A 82 -8.35 32.87 -5.11
N ALA A 83 -9.49 33.54 -5.29
CA ALA A 83 -10.10 34.36 -4.25
C ALA A 83 -10.52 33.55 -3.01
N LYS A 84 -10.97 32.30 -3.18
CA LYS A 84 -11.33 31.41 -2.07
C LYS A 84 -10.09 30.88 -1.37
N ILE A 85 -9.06 30.50 -2.13
CA ILE A 85 -7.75 30.12 -1.58
C ILE A 85 -7.18 31.25 -0.72
N LYS A 86 -7.13 32.47 -1.27
CA LYS A 86 -6.67 33.66 -0.52
C LYS A 86 -7.50 33.90 0.73
N LYS A 87 -8.82 33.67 0.69
CA LYS A 87 -9.70 33.81 1.86
C LYS A 87 -9.38 32.78 2.95
N ILE A 88 -9.10 31.53 2.59
CA ILE A 88 -8.71 30.47 3.53
C ILE A 88 -7.34 30.80 4.14
N MET A 89 -6.36 31.22 3.34
CA MET A 89 -5.05 31.64 3.83
C MET A 89 -5.13 32.82 4.82
N LYS A 90 -6.13 33.69 4.66
CA LYS A 90 -6.41 34.84 5.53
C LYS A 90 -7.27 34.52 6.74
N PHE A 91 -7.67 33.25 6.92
CA PHE A 91 -8.41 32.84 8.10
C PHE A 91 -7.52 32.83 9.35
N ASP A 92 -6.22 32.67 9.15
CA ASP A 92 -5.21 32.92 10.17
C ASP A 92 -5.00 34.44 10.35
N GLU A 93 -5.28 34.94 11.55
CA GLU A 93 -5.22 36.37 11.89
C GLU A 93 -3.79 36.95 11.78
N ASP A 94 -2.76 36.11 11.91
CA ASP A 94 -1.37 36.55 11.84
C ASP A 94 -0.91 36.80 10.38
N VAL A 95 -1.67 36.34 9.38
CA VAL A 95 -1.35 36.51 7.96
C VAL A 95 -1.79 37.88 7.46
N ARG A 96 -0.85 38.85 7.39
CA ARG A 96 -1.14 40.24 6.95
C ARG A 96 -1.14 40.47 5.44
N MET A 97 -0.18 39.94 4.71
CA MET A 97 -0.09 40.10 3.26
C MET A 97 0.19 38.76 2.61
N ILE A 98 -0.31 38.57 1.40
CA ILE A 98 -0.14 37.34 0.62
C ILE A 98 0.29 37.78 -0.78
N SER A 99 1.43 37.27 -1.23
CA SER A 99 1.90 37.48 -2.61
C SER A 99 0.87 36.98 -3.61
N ALA A 100 0.75 37.63 -4.76
CA ALA A 100 -0.13 37.18 -5.83
C ALA A 100 0.20 35.77 -6.36
N GLU A 101 1.46 35.35 -6.23
CA GLU A 101 1.95 34.04 -6.67
C GLU A 101 1.53 32.91 -5.74
N ALA A 102 1.36 33.18 -4.44
CA ALA A 102 1.09 32.13 -3.47
C ALA A 102 -0.27 31.43 -3.72
N PRO A 103 -1.40 32.14 -3.96
CA PRO A 103 -2.66 31.49 -4.33
C PRO A 103 -2.57 30.65 -5.62
N ILE A 104 -1.73 31.06 -6.58
CA ILE A 104 -1.53 30.34 -7.85
C ILE A 104 -0.86 28.99 -7.56
N VAL A 105 0.22 28.99 -6.79
CA VAL A 105 0.92 27.76 -6.37
C VAL A 105 -0.01 26.87 -5.54
N PHE A 106 -0.76 27.44 -4.60
CA PHE A 106 -1.74 26.69 -3.81
C PHE A 106 -2.84 26.07 -4.68
N ALA A 107 -3.31 26.74 -5.73
CA ALA A 107 -4.31 26.16 -6.62
C ALA A 107 -3.81 24.86 -7.24
N LYS A 108 -2.55 24.84 -7.71
CA LYS A 108 -1.95 23.63 -8.28
C LYS A 108 -1.64 22.58 -7.22
N ALA A 109 -1.06 23.00 -6.08
CA ALA A 109 -0.76 22.08 -4.98
C ALA A 109 -2.01 21.40 -4.43
N CYS A 110 -3.13 22.14 -4.26
CA CYS A 110 -4.40 21.58 -3.83
C CYS A 110 -4.99 20.61 -4.86
N GLU A 111 -4.86 20.89 -6.16
CA GLU A 111 -5.26 19.94 -7.21
C GLU A 111 -4.49 18.62 -7.10
N MET A 112 -3.17 18.68 -6.96
CA MET A 112 -2.31 17.51 -6.79
C MET A 112 -2.60 16.76 -5.50
N PHE A 113 -2.78 17.48 -4.39
CA PHE A 113 -3.15 16.93 -3.10
C PHE A 113 -4.48 16.16 -3.15
N ILE A 114 -5.51 16.74 -3.77
CA ILE A 114 -6.82 16.09 -3.94
C ILE A 114 -6.67 14.82 -4.77
N GLN A 115 -5.90 14.84 -5.86
CA GLN A 115 -5.68 13.66 -6.70
C GLN A 115 -4.93 12.54 -5.97
N ASP A 116 -3.85 12.86 -5.23
CA ASP A 116 -3.06 11.90 -4.47
C ASP A 116 -3.90 11.25 -3.36
N LEU A 117 -4.55 12.07 -2.52
CA LEU A 117 -5.42 11.57 -1.45
C LEU A 117 -6.57 10.73 -1.99
N THR A 118 -7.20 11.17 -3.08
CA THR A 118 -8.31 10.42 -3.70
C THR A 118 -7.84 9.09 -4.28
N THR A 119 -6.66 9.02 -4.89
CA THR A 119 -6.09 7.78 -5.43
C THR A 119 -5.84 6.76 -4.31
N ARG A 120 -5.22 7.21 -3.21
CA ARG A 120 -4.97 6.36 -2.02
C ARG A 120 -6.27 5.89 -1.36
N ALA A 121 -7.25 6.78 -1.22
CA ALA A 121 -8.55 6.44 -0.66
C ALA A 121 -9.31 5.48 -1.59
N TRP A 122 -9.26 5.70 -2.90
CA TRP A 122 -9.91 4.84 -3.88
C TRP A 122 -9.37 3.41 -3.84
N ALA A 123 -8.06 3.21 -3.66
CA ALA A 123 -7.51 1.88 -3.47
C ALA A 123 -8.21 1.13 -2.32
N ASN A 124 -8.49 1.78 -1.18
CA ASN A 124 -9.23 1.15 -0.09
C ASN A 124 -10.67 0.76 -0.48
N ALA A 125 -11.34 1.57 -1.31
CA ALA A 125 -12.67 1.24 -1.81
C ALA A 125 -12.63 0.05 -2.79
N ASP A 126 -11.71 0.07 -3.74
CA ASP A 126 -11.53 -0.95 -4.78
C ASP A 126 -11.14 -2.32 -4.17
N ASN A 127 -10.24 -2.31 -3.18
CA ASN A 127 -9.84 -3.50 -2.43
C ASN A 127 -11.00 -4.17 -1.68
N ASN A 128 -12.03 -3.40 -1.35
CA ASN A 128 -13.27 -3.88 -0.74
C ASN A 128 -14.37 -4.19 -1.77
N ASN A 129 -14.03 -4.25 -3.06
CA ASN A 129 -14.95 -4.45 -4.17
C ASN A 129 -16.08 -3.40 -4.22
N ARG A 130 -15.79 -2.16 -3.78
CA ARG A 130 -16.76 -1.07 -3.77
C ARG A 130 -16.46 -0.06 -4.87
N ARG A 131 -17.52 0.36 -5.55
CA ARG A 131 -17.51 1.44 -6.56
C ARG A 131 -17.85 2.82 -5.98
N THR A 132 -18.05 2.90 -4.66
CA THR A 132 -18.42 4.13 -3.94
C THR A 132 -17.37 4.40 -2.87
N LEU A 133 -16.73 5.58 -2.97
CA LEU A 133 -15.78 6.08 -2.00
C LEU A 133 -16.52 6.53 -0.73
N LYS A 134 -16.02 6.14 0.45
CA LYS A 134 -16.62 6.47 1.75
C LYS A 134 -15.61 7.20 2.64
N LYS A 135 -16.11 7.88 3.68
CA LYS A 135 -15.26 8.56 4.69
C LYS A 135 -14.18 7.64 5.26
N MET A 136 -14.54 6.40 5.59
CA MET A 136 -13.61 5.40 6.12
C MET A 136 -12.43 5.09 5.20
N ASP A 137 -12.60 5.24 3.88
CA ASP A 137 -11.53 5.01 2.90
C ASP A 137 -10.48 6.12 2.97
N ILE A 138 -10.94 7.36 3.17
CA ILE A 138 -10.11 8.55 3.34
C ILE A 138 -9.38 8.46 4.68
N THR A 139 -10.08 8.16 5.77
CA THR A 139 -9.46 7.97 7.10
C THR A 139 -8.36 6.90 7.04
N SER A 140 -8.65 5.74 6.42
CA SER A 140 -7.64 4.68 6.24
C SER A 140 -6.44 5.11 5.39
N ALA A 141 -6.65 5.93 4.36
CA ALA A 141 -5.55 6.44 3.53
C ALA A 141 -4.65 7.41 4.29
N ILE A 142 -5.25 8.31 5.09
CA ILE A 142 -4.54 9.27 5.94
C ILE A 142 -3.69 8.53 6.98
N SER A 143 -4.26 7.59 7.74
CA SER A 143 -3.53 6.85 8.77
C SER A 143 -2.41 5.95 8.25
N LYS A 144 -2.32 5.71 6.93
CA LYS A 144 -1.27 4.90 6.29
C LYS A 144 -0.19 5.75 5.59
N THR A 145 -0.32 7.07 5.63
CA THR A 145 0.52 7.98 4.85
C THR A 145 1.01 9.12 5.73
N ASP A 146 2.25 9.03 6.22
CA ASP A 146 2.83 9.96 7.20
C ASP A 146 2.75 11.44 6.79
N VAL A 147 2.87 11.75 5.49
CA VAL A 147 2.75 13.14 5.00
C VAL A 147 1.35 13.73 5.21
N PHE A 148 0.35 12.91 5.51
CA PHE A 148 -1.02 13.33 5.80
C PHE A 148 -1.33 13.43 7.30
N ASP A 149 -0.34 13.29 8.19
CA ASP A 149 -0.55 13.35 9.64
C ASP A 149 -1.21 14.66 10.11
N PHE A 150 -1.02 15.76 9.36
CA PHE A 150 -1.69 17.04 9.62
C PHE A 150 -3.23 16.98 9.55
N LEU A 151 -3.79 15.87 9.05
CA LEU A 151 -5.24 15.66 8.92
C LEU A 151 -5.82 14.76 10.01
N LEU A 152 -5.01 14.16 10.88
CA LEU A 152 -5.49 13.18 11.87
C LEU A 152 -6.56 13.76 12.81
N ASP A 153 -6.42 15.02 13.20
CA ASP A 153 -7.38 15.71 14.07
C ASP A 153 -8.65 16.19 13.34
N ILE A 154 -8.69 16.07 12.01
CA ILE A 154 -9.79 16.57 11.17
C ILE A 154 -10.76 15.45 10.78
N VAL A 155 -10.28 14.22 10.61
CA VAL A 155 -11.05 13.12 9.98
C VAL A 155 -11.73 12.16 10.95
#